data_AF-A0A1F9QR01-F1
#
_entry.id   AF-A0A1F9QR01-F1
#
_cell.length_a   1.000
_cell.length_b   1.000
_cell.length_c   1.000
_cell.angle_alpha   90.00
_cell.angle_beta   90.00
_cell.angle_gamma   90.00
#
_symmetry.space_group_name_H-M   'P 1'
#
loop_
_entity.id
_entity.type
_entity.pdbx_description
1 polymer ?
#
loop_
_entity_poly.entity_id
_entity_poly.type
_entity_poly.pdbx_seq_one_letter_code
_entity_poly.pdbx_strand_id
1 'polypeptide(L)'
;MALACLLAAASYASAGAKIITFEPSSRLADRISAVESAGGTVTKDLHIINAVAAVFPDNVKDSSIHSRRGVRLVEEDLYLKWIEEAPEALPLSYAADGIGRLRDTTETAELLPVPAKPVVSPEEKEIPWGVMRVNAPGVWNATMGENVKVAVIDTGVDYTHPDLARNYAGGYNAVKPGTPPLDDHGHGTHVSGTIGAVRDRQGVAGVAPNVKLYGVKVLDANGSGSYSNIVAGIQWAADNGMQVINMSLGGGSGTPALAAVMTAAYKAGVTIVCAAGNDSGPVNFPAKYPEAIAVSASDSSNRIASFSSRGAEIAFIAPGVDVYSTYKGGSYKKLSGTSMASPHVAGLAALAAASGAGAPAEVRAALKKAASSIDLKPTEEGAGMINAAKLAKIQTH
;
A
#
# COMPACT_ATOMS: atom_id res chain seq x y z
N MET A 1 -0.83 3.85 37.25
CA MET A 1 0.40 4.23 36.51
C MET A 1 1.12 2.95 36.14
N ALA A 2 0.77 2.37 35.00
CA ALA A 2 1.29 1.08 34.56
C ALA A 2 1.48 1.12 33.05
N LEU A 3 2.43 0.30 32.59
CA LEU A 3 2.88 0.10 31.21
C LEU A 3 3.99 1.05 30.73
N ALA A 4 5.18 0.87 31.30
CA ALA A 4 6.43 1.19 30.62
C ALA A 4 7.36 -0.02 30.74
N CYS A 5 8.07 -0.32 29.65
CA CYS A 5 9.15 -1.29 29.51
C CYS A 5 8.76 -2.78 29.48
N LEU A 6 8.46 -3.29 28.29
CA LEU A 6 9.11 -4.49 27.73
C LEU A 6 8.74 -4.61 26.24
N LEU A 7 9.43 -3.86 25.39
CA LEU A 7 9.49 -4.13 23.94
C LEU A 7 10.87 -4.71 23.67
N ALA A 8 10.99 -6.02 23.84
CA ALA A 8 12.12 -6.77 23.32
C ALA A 8 11.97 -6.85 21.79
N ALA A 9 12.98 -6.36 21.08
CA ALA A 9 13.10 -6.51 19.65
C ALA A 9 13.25 -8.00 19.31
N ALA A 10 12.33 -8.54 18.51
CA ALA A 10 12.52 -9.77 17.77
C ALA A 10 12.14 -9.50 16.32
N SER A 11 13.15 -9.09 15.55
CA SER A 11 13.17 -9.24 14.09
C SER A 11 13.33 -10.73 13.76
N TYR A 12 12.73 -11.14 12.65
CA TYR A 12 12.54 -12.51 12.14
C TYR A 12 11.29 -13.20 12.70
N ALA A 13 10.45 -13.66 11.77
CA ALA A 13 9.27 -14.46 12.03
C ALA A 13 9.63 -15.62 12.94
N SER A 14 9.20 -15.55 14.19
CA SER A 14 9.45 -16.64 15.11
C SER A 14 8.52 -17.77 14.72
N ALA A 15 9.03 -19.01 14.75
CA ALA A 15 8.16 -20.16 14.90
C ALA A 15 7.16 -19.88 16.04
N GLY A 16 5.88 -20.21 15.82
CA GLY A 16 4.81 -19.96 16.78
C GLY A 16 4.17 -18.56 16.77
N ALA A 17 4.42 -17.71 15.77
CA ALA A 17 3.68 -16.46 15.60
C ALA A 17 2.25 -16.73 15.09
N LYS A 18 1.24 -16.19 15.79
CA LYS A 18 -0.19 -16.46 15.55
C LYS A 18 -1.02 -15.18 15.57
N ILE A 19 -2.13 -15.19 14.83
CA ILE A 19 -3.26 -14.26 15.01
C ILE A 19 -4.40 -15.04 15.66
N ILE A 20 -4.90 -14.55 16.80
CA ILE A 20 -5.94 -15.21 17.59
C ILE A 20 -7.17 -14.31 17.60
N THR A 21 -8.25 -14.77 16.98
CA THR A 21 -9.53 -14.07 16.95
C THR A 21 -10.43 -14.55 18.06
N PHE A 22 -11.09 -13.61 18.75
CA PHE A 22 -11.94 -13.89 19.90
C PHE A 22 -13.41 -13.58 19.64
N GLU A 23 -14.29 -14.05 20.53
CA GLU A 23 -15.68 -13.64 20.56
C GLU A 23 -15.80 -12.12 20.71
N PRO A 24 -16.75 -11.47 20.00
CA PRO A 24 -16.92 -10.00 20.05
C PRO A 24 -17.12 -9.44 21.46
N SER A 25 -17.65 -10.24 22.40
CA SER A 25 -17.85 -9.85 23.81
C SER A 25 -16.57 -9.92 24.66
N SER A 26 -15.47 -10.47 24.13
CA SER A 26 -14.22 -10.63 24.87
C SER A 26 -13.50 -9.30 25.02
N ARG A 27 -13.23 -8.86 26.26
CA ARG A 27 -12.47 -7.63 26.52
C ARG A 27 -10.99 -7.87 26.27
N LEU A 28 -10.22 -6.82 25.95
CA LEU A 28 -8.78 -6.93 25.70
C LEU A 28 -8.02 -7.67 26.84
N ALA A 29 -8.33 -7.35 28.11
CA ALA A 29 -7.71 -8.02 29.25
C ALA A 29 -7.98 -9.55 29.28
N ASP A 30 -9.18 -9.97 28.88
CA ASP A 30 -9.54 -11.39 28.81
C ASP A 30 -8.79 -12.08 27.65
N ARG A 31 -8.59 -11.39 26.52
CA ARG A 31 -7.82 -11.89 25.36
C ARG A 31 -6.35 -12.08 25.71
N ILE A 32 -5.74 -11.08 26.38
CA ILE A 32 -4.36 -11.14 26.85
C ILE A 32 -4.20 -12.31 27.83
N SER A 33 -5.09 -12.42 28.82
CA SER A 33 -5.05 -13.51 29.81
C SER A 33 -5.19 -14.90 29.16
N ALA A 34 -6.03 -15.03 28.13
CA ALA A 34 -6.17 -16.26 27.36
C ALA A 34 -4.85 -16.67 26.69
N VAL A 35 -4.15 -15.73 26.05
CA VAL A 35 -2.84 -15.98 25.42
C VAL A 35 -1.76 -16.32 26.45
N GLU A 36 -1.65 -15.54 27.53
CA GLU A 36 -0.63 -15.75 28.57
C GLU A 36 -0.82 -17.08 29.29
N SER A 37 -2.07 -17.46 29.59
CA SER A 37 -2.38 -18.76 30.22
C SER A 37 -2.10 -19.97 29.33
N ALA A 38 -1.95 -19.76 28.02
CA ALA A 38 -1.50 -20.76 27.05
C ALA A 38 0.02 -20.71 26.83
N GLY A 39 0.75 -19.85 27.55
CA GLY A 39 2.20 -19.71 27.47
C GLY A 39 2.68 -18.77 26.35
N GLY A 40 1.78 -18.00 25.73
CA GLY A 40 2.12 -17.03 24.70
C GLY A 40 2.38 -15.63 25.23
N THR A 41 2.93 -14.77 24.38
CA THR A 41 3.09 -13.33 24.63
C THR A 41 2.39 -12.54 23.54
N VAL A 42 1.47 -11.65 23.94
CA VAL A 42 0.79 -10.75 22.99
C VAL A 42 1.78 -9.73 22.44
N THR A 43 1.82 -9.59 21.12
CA THR A 43 2.71 -8.66 20.42
C THR A 43 1.94 -7.47 19.84
N LYS A 44 0.66 -7.63 19.48
CA LYS A 44 -0.19 -6.54 18.95
C LYS A 44 -1.66 -6.70 19.36
N ASP A 45 -2.31 -5.58 19.62
CA ASP A 45 -3.77 -5.51 19.73
C ASP A 45 -4.38 -5.24 18.34
N LEU A 46 -5.26 -6.13 17.89
CA LEU A 46 -5.98 -6.05 16.62
C LEU A 46 -7.47 -5.89 16.93
N HIS A 47 -7.80 -4.86 17.72
CA HIS A 47 -9.12 -4.64 18.31
C HIS A 47 -10.25 -4.54 17.29
N ILE A 48 -10.00 -4.00 16.10
CA ILE A 48 -11.04 -3.77 15.09
C ILE A 48 -11.67 -5.08 14.58
N ILE A 49 -10.93 -6.20 14.71
CA ILE A 49 -11.39 -7.54 14.35
C ILE A 49 -11.52 -8.47 15.57
N ASN A 50 -11.48 -7.92 16.78
CA ASN A 50 -11.49 -8.68 18.03
C ASN A 50 -10.37 -9.73 18.13
N ALA A 51 -9.18 -9.41 17.62
CA ALA A 51 -8.05 -10.32 17.63
C ALA A 51 -6.84 -9.75 18.39
N VAL A 52 -5.86 -10.60 18.65
CA VAL A 52 -4.49 -10.18 19.01
C VAL A 52 -3.50 -10.97 18.16
N ALA A 53 -2.34 -10.38 17.90
CA ALA A 53 -1.18 -11.13 17.43
C ALA A 53 -0.35 -11.55 18.64
N ALA A 54 0.17 -12.77 18.63
CA ALA A 54 0.98 -13.30 19.73
C ALA A 54 2.06 -14.26 19.22
N VAL A 55 3.09 -14.47 20.03
CA VAL A 55 4.13 -15.47 19.80
C VAL A 55 4.05 -16.53 20.90
N PHE A 56 4.16 -17.78 20.51
CA PHE A 56 4.17 -18.93 21.40
C PHE A 56 5.49 -19.71 21.28
N PRO A 57 5.99 -20.29 22.38
CA PRO A 57 7.09 -21.26 22.33
C PRO A 57 6.73 -22.50 21.49
N ASP A 58 7.72 -23.12 20.85
CA ASP A 58 7.55 -24.26 19.93
C ASP A 58 6.85 -25.49 20.54
N ASN A 59 6.87 -25.63 21.88
CA ASN A 59 6.22 -26.74 22.57
C ASN A 59 4.72 -26.51 22.83
N VAL A 60 4.19 -25.31 22.57
CA VAL A 60 2.77 -25.00 22.72
C VAL A 60 1.99 -25.51 21.51
N LYS A 61 1.03 -26.40 21.75
CA LYS A 61 0.16 -26.92 20.70
C LYS A 61 -1.01 -25.97 20.44
N ASP A 62 -1.38 -25.79 19.18
CA ASP A 62 -2.55 -25.00 18.76
C ASP A 62 -3.84 -25.40 19.47
N SER A 63 -4.04 -26.70 19.73
CA SER A 63 -5.20 -27.20 20.48
C SER A 63 -5.30 -26.63 21.90
N SER A 64 -4.18 -26.27 22.52
CA SER A 64 -4.15 -25.62 23.83
C SER A 64 -4.49 -24.14 23.79
N ILE A 65 -4.33 -23.50 22.62
CA ILE A 65 -4.75 -22.11 22.36
C ILE A 65 -6.25 -22.08 22.03
N HIS A 66 -6.69 -23.00 21.16
CA HIS A 66 -8.11 -23.13 20.79
C HIS A 66 -9.03 -23.44 21.98
N SER A 67 -8.54 -24.13 23.01
CA SER A 67 -9.34 -24.44 24.20
C SER A 67 -9.49 -23.26 25.17
N ARG A 68 -8.83 -22.13 24.90
CA ARG A 68 -8.94 -20.93 25.74
C ARG A 68 -10.31 -20.29 25.56
N ARG A 69 -10.87 -19.82 26.69
CA ARG A 69 -12.19 -19.19 26.71
C ARG A 69 -12.24 -18.01 25.74
N GLY A 70 -13.26 -18.00 24.89
CA GLY A 70 -13.52 -16.91 23.95
C GLY A 70 -12.67 -16.95 22.68
N VAL A 71 -11.71 -17.86 22.53
CA VAL A 71 -10.98 -18.05 21.27
C VAL A 71 -11.92 -18.68 20.24
N ARG A 72 -12.01 -18.05 19.06
CA ARG A 72 -12.79 -18.54 17.92
C ARG A 72 -11.91 -19.16 16.85
N LEU A 73 -10.77 -18.53 16.59
CA LEU A 73 -9.89 -18.89 15.49
C LEU A 73 -8.44 -18.61 15.88
N VAL A 74 -7.54 -19.47 15.40
CA VAL A 74 -6.10 -19.34 15.51
C VAL A 74 -5.54 -19.50 14.10
N GLU A 75 -4.80 -18.51 13.63
CA GLU A 75 -4.18 -18.45 12.30
C GLU A 75 -2.67 -18.28 12.45
N GLU A 76 -1.89 -18.80 11.52
CA GLU A 76 -0.46 -18.49 11.45
C GLU A 76 -0.24 -17.02 11.06
N ASP A 77 0.63 -16.33 11.78
CA ASP A 77 1.09 -15.00 11.41
C ASP A 77 2.31 -15.09 10.48
N LEU A 78 2.08 -15.55 9.26
CA LEU A 78 3.15 -15.76 8.29
C LEU A 78 3.82 -14.43 7.91
N TYR A 79 5.15 -14.47 7.84
CA TYR A 79 5.97 -13.40 7.32
C TYR A 79 6.36 -13.72 5.87
N LEU A 80 5.97 -12.84 4.95
CA LEU A 80 6.10 -13.07 3.52
C LEU A 80 6.80 -11.88 2.87
N LYS A 81 7.37 -12.12 1.68
CA LYS A 81 7.73 -11.05 0.74
C LYS A 81 6.46 -10.59 0.04
N TRP A 82 6.15 -9.30 0.12
CA TRP A 82 4.89 -8.74 -0.38
C TRP A 82 5.05 -7.83 -1.60
N ILE A 83 6.27 -7.34 -1.83
CA ILE A 83 6.62 -6.56 -3.03
C ILE A 83 7.27 -7.52 -4.03
N GLU A 84 6.52 -7.89 -5.06
CA GLU A 84 7.07 -8.59 -6.22
C GLU A 84 7.61 -7.55 -7.19
N GLU A 85 8.94 -7.49 -7.36
CA GLU A 85 9.51 -6.65 -8.41
C GLU A 85 9.04 -7.17 -9.77
N ALA A 86 8.47 -6.30 -10.61
CA ALA A 86 8.19 -6.70 -11.97
C ALA A 86 9.51 -7.08 -12.65
N PRO A 87 9.58 -8.20 -13.39
CA PRO A 87 10.75 -8.47 -14.21
C PRO A 87 10.97 -7.26 -15.11
N GLU A 88 12.22 -6.78 -15.20
CA GLU A 88 12.56 -5.62 -16.02
C GLU A 88 11.86 -5.76 -17.37
N ALA A 89 11.02 -4.77 -17.70
CA ALA A 89 10.30 -4.76 -18.95
C ALA A 89 11.33 -4.64 -20.06
N LEU A 90 11.78 -5.78 -20.60
CA LEU A 90 12.59 -5.77 -21.80
C LEU A 90 11.72 -5.10 -22.88
N PRO A 91 12.15 -3.97 -23.45
CA PRO A 91 11.41 -3.39 -24.55
C PRO A 91 11.34 -4.45 -25.66
N LEU A 92 10.15 -4.64 -26.21
CA LEU A 92 9.86 -5.56 -27.32
C LEU A 92 10.70 -5.30 -28.59
N SER A 93 11.60 -4.32 -28.57
CA SER A 93 12.54 -3.95 -29.64
C SER A 93 13.98 -4.44 -29.43
N TYR A 94 14.33 -5.14 -28.34
CA TYR A 94 15.71 -5.56 -28.04
C TYR A 94 15.91 -7.08 -27.92
N ALA A 95 15.19 -7.86 -28.72
CA ALA A 95 15.57 -9.25 -29.03
C ALA A 95 16.59 -9.29 -30.19
N ALA A 96 17.66 -8.52 -30.09
CA ALA A 96 18.87 -8.67 -30.89
C ALA A 96 20.03 -7.99 -30.15
N ASP A 97 21.11 -8.75 -29.99
CA ASP A 97 22.44 -8.38 -29.51
C ASP A 97 22.71 -8.26 -28.00
N GLY A 98 23.62 -9.12 -27.54
CA GLY A 98 24.67 -8.70 -26.60
C GLY A 98 24.80 -9.46 -25.29
N ILE A 99 25.41 -10.65 -25.34
CA ILE A 99 26.01 -11.31 -24.16
C ILE A 99 27.23 -10.48 -23.70
N GLY A 100 27.34 -10.10 -22.42
CA GLY A 100 28.59 -9.49 -21.93
C GLY A 100 28.68 -9.04 -20.46
N ARG A 101 29.01 -9.99 -19.58
CA ARG A 101 29.91 -9.91 -18.39
C ARG A 101 29.53 -9.08 -17.15
N LEU A 102 29.45 -9.84 -16.04
CA LEU A 102 29.57 -9.45 -14.63
C LEU A 102 30.93 -8.81 -14.29
N ARG A 103 30.94 -7.89 -13.30
CA ARG A 103 32.04 -7.75 -12.34
C ARG A 103 31.60 -7.07 -11.03
N ASP A 104 32.06 -7.70 -9.96
CA ASP A 104 31.97 -7.42 -8.53
C ASP A 104 32.99 -6.35 -8.08
N THR A 105 32.67 -5.54 -7.06
CA THR A 105 33.62 -5.04 -6.04
C THR A 105 32.89 -4.48 -4.81
N THR A 106 33.56 -4.68 -3.67
CA THR A 106 33.12 -4.58 -2.27
C THR A 106 33.42 -3.24 -1.55
N GLU A 107 32.59 -2.99 -0.52
CA GLU A 107 32.81 -2.35 0.81
C GLU A 107 33.03 -0.84 1.08
N THR A 108 32.06 -0.34 1.89
CA THR A 108 32.10 0.53 3.10
C THR A 108 32.48 2.03 3.05
N ALA A 109 31.52 2.87 3.50
CA ALA A 109 31.65 3.78 4.66
C ALA A 109 30.31 4.49 4.97
N GLU A 110 29.85 4.39 6.22
CA GLU A 110 28.73 5.17 6.78
C GLU A 110 29.12 6.65 6.92
N LEU A 111 28.43 7.52 6.19
CA LEU A 111 28.41 8.97 6.41
C LEU A 111 26.94 9.42 6.46
N LEU A 112 26.59 10.13 7.53
CA LEU A 112 25.27 10.71 7.76
C LEU A 112 24.83 11.55 6.52
N PRO A 113 23.59 11.42 6.02
CA PRO A 113 23.20 12.08 4.79
C PRO A 113 23.05 13.59 5.00
N VAL A 114 23.93 14.35 4.35
CA VAL A 114 23.69 15.75 3.98
C VAL A 114 22.63 15.74 2.87
N PRO A 115 21.61 16.62 2.86
CA PRO A 115 20.59 16.61 1.82
C PRO A 115 21.26 16.86 0.46
N ALA A 116 21.30 15.81 -0.37
CA ALA A 116 21.73 15.92 -1.76
C ALA A 116 20.71 16.80 -2.50
N LYS A 117 21.20 17.70 -3.35
CA LYS A 117 20.34 18.41 -4.29
C LYS A 117 19.56 17.37 -5.12
N PRO A 118 18.24 17.54 -5.32
CA PRO A 118 17.44 16.58 -6.07
C PRO A 118 18.04 16.39 -7.47
N VAL A 119 18.50 15.17 -7.77
CA VAL A 119 18.99 14.81 -9.11
C VAL A 119 17.78 14.36 -9.92
N VAL A 120 17.07 15.34 -10.46
CA VAL A 120 16.06 15.09 -11.50
C VAL A 120 16.81 14.87 -12.80
N SER A 121 16.47 13.81 -13.54
CA SER A 121 17.03 13.64 -14.89
C SER A 121 16.59 14.83 -15.76
N PRO A 122 17.48 15.51 -16.48
CA PRO A 122 17.14 16.66 -17.34
C PRO A 122 16.08 16.36 -18.41
N GLU A 123 15.86 15.08 -18.73
CA GLU A 123 14.89 14.61 -19.72
C GLU A 123 13.49 14.40 -19.14
N GLU A 124 13.35 14.31 -17.81
CA GLU A 124 12.09 14.01 -17.15
C GLU A 124 11.30 15.29 -16.83
N LYS A 125 10.03 15.30 -17.21
CA LYS A 125 9.11 16.41 -16.93
C LYS A 125 8.59 16.30 -15.49
N GLU A 126 8.28 17.46 -14.88
CA GLU A 126 7.64 17.51 -13.56
C GLU A 126 6.39 16.62 -13.48
N ILE A 127 5.56 16.57 -14.53
CA ILE A 127 4.36 15.73 -14.53
C ILE A 127 4.69 14.41 -15.24
N PRO A 128 4.79 13.27 -14.52
CA PRO A 128 5.09 11.98 -15.14
C PRO A 128 4.02 11.57 -16.15
N TRP A 129 4.40 10.73 -17.11
CA TRP A 129 3.50 10.28 -18.17
C TRP A 129 2.21 9.65 -17.62
N GLY A 130 2.30 8.90 -16.52
CA GLY A 130 1.17 8.23 -15.90
C GLY A 130 0.17 9.22 -15.30
N VAL A 131 0.67 10.29 -14.65
CA VAL A 131 -0.14 11.38 -14.11
C VAL A 131 -0.86 12.14 -15.23
N MET A 132 -0.16 12.38 -16.35
CA MET A 132 -0.77 12.91 -17.57
C MET A 132 -1.81 11.96 -18.17
N ARG A 133 -1.54 10.65 -18.16
CA ARG A 133 -2.39 9.63 -18.80
C ARG A 133 -3.74 9.48 -18.10
N VAL A 134 -3.77 9.58 -16.78
CA VAL A 134 -5.02 9.63 -15.99
C VAL A 134 -5.66 11.02 -16.01
N ASN A 135 -5.07 11.97 -16.74
CA ASN A 135 -5.52 13.35 -16.91
C ASN A 135 -5.71 14.10 -15.58
N ALA A 136 -4.83 13.86 -14.61
CA ALA A 136 -4.86 14.56 -13.32
C ALA A 136 -4.83 16.10 -13.47
N PRO A 137 -4.01 16.70 -14.36
CA PRO A 137 -4.02 18.15 -14.53
C PRO A 137 -5.36 18.75 -14.96
N GLY A 138 -6.19 17.97 -15.66
CA GLY A 138 -7.52 18.40 -16.07
C GLY A 138 -8.51 18.62 -14.92
N VAL A 139 -8.21 18.14 -13.70
CA VAL A 139 -9.04 18.38 -12.50
C VAL A 139 -8.45 19.41 -11.55
N TRP A 140 -7.15 19.72 -11.65
CA TRP A 140 -6.41 20.51 -10.67
C TRP A 140 -6.89 21.97 -10.48
N ASN A 141 -7.64 22.52 -11.44
CA ASN A 141 -8.30 23.82 -11.27
C ASN A 141 -9.51 23.76 -10.31
N ALA A 142 -10.11 22.58 -10.14
CA ALA A 142 -11.22 22.35 -9.22
C ALA A 142 -10.74 21.84 -7.87
N THR A 143 -9.83 20.86 -7.86
CA THR A 143 -9.20 20.33 -6.64
C THR A 143 -7.89 19.61 -6.96
N MET A 144 -6.94 19.66 -6.04
CA MET A 144 -5.71 18.86 -6.06
C MET A 144 -5.68 17.82 -4.90
N GLY A 145 -6.82 17.54 -4.28
CA GLY A 145 -6.95 16.58 -3.18
C GLY A 145 -6.89 17.20 -1.78
N GLU A 146 -7.21 18.49 -1.66
CA GLU A 146 -7.08 19.25 -0.42
C GLU A 146 -7.79 18.57 0.76
N ASN A 147 -7.09 18.51 1.90
CA ASN A 147 -7.57 17.93 3.16
C ASN A 147 -7.89 16.43 3.15
N VAL A 148 -7.73 15.73 2.03
CA VAL A 148 -7.96 14.28 1.98
C VAL A 148 -6.79 13.55 2.63
N LYS A 149 -7.09 12.68 3.59
CA LYS A 149 -6.09 11.83 4.24
C LYS A 149 -5.89 10.54 3.47
N VAL A 150 -4.66 10.31 2.99
CA VAL A 150 -4.28 9.10 2.25
C VAL A 150 -3.16 8.37 2.98
N ALA A 151 -3.42 7.13 3.40
CA ALA A 151 -2.41 6.27 4.02
C ALA A 151 -1.76 5.36 2.99
N VAL A 152 -0.43 5.35 2.98
CA VAL A 152 0.39 4.46 2.16
C VAL A 152 0.87 3.31 3.04
N ILE A 153 0.17 2.18 2.95
CA ILE A 153 0.46 0.96 3.71
C ILE A 153 1.53 0.17 2.94
N ASP A 154 2.79 0.35 3.32
CA ASP A 154 3.95 -0.05 2.52
C ASP A 154 5.23 -0.20 3.39
N THR A 155 6.40 0.09 2.82
CA THR A 155 7.74 0.09 3.41
C THR A 155 8.08 1.37 4.19
N GLY A 156 7.13 2.30 4.33
CA GLY A 156 7.32 3.61 4.95
C GLY A 156 7.38 4.74 3.91
N VAL A 157 7.68 5.95 4.37
CA VAL A 157 7.83 7.13 3.50
C VAL A 157 9.08 7.89 3.91
N ASP A 158 9.92 8.27 2.94
CA ASP A 158 10.93 9.29 3.14
C ASP A 158 10.25 10.66 3.27
N TYR A 159 9.78 10.96 4.47
CA TYR A 159 9.10 12.22 4.80
C TYR A 159 10.04 13.43 4.79
N THR A 160 11.34 13.23 4.56
CA THR A 160 12.33 14.31 4.38
C THR A 160 12.54 14.67 2.91
N HIS A 161 11.99 13.87 1.99
CA HIS A 161 12.07 14.13 0.56
C HIS A 161 11.44 15.49 0.21
N PRO A 162 12.13 16.36 -0.57
CA PRO A 162 11.65 17.73 -0.86
C PRO A 162 10.23 17.74 -1.45
N ASP A 163 9.93 16.81 -2.36
CA ASP A 163 8.61 16.74 -2.98
C ASP A 163 7.51 16.08 -2.12
N LEU A 164 7.83 15.53 -0.95
CA LEU A 164 6.85 14.87 -0.08
C LEU A 164 6.67 15.59 1.27
N ALA A 165 7.72 16.23 1.77
CA ALA A 165 7.77 16.79 3.12
C ALA A 165 6.60 17.74 3.43
N ARG A 166 6.16 18.52 2.43
CA ARG A 166 5.03 19.46 2.57
C ARG A 166 3.66 18.77 2.69
N ASN A 167 3.51 17.58 2.11
CA ASN A 167 2.26 16.83 2.12
C ASN A 167 2.24 15.74 3.20
N TYR A 168 3.39 15.41 3.79
CA TYR A 168 3.48 14.43 4.86
C TYR A 168 2.82 14.93 6.15
N ALA A 169 1.92 14.11 6.70
CA ALA A 169 1.08 14.47 7.85
C ALA A 169 1.22 13.51 9.04
N GLY A 170 2.16 12.56 8.99
CA GLY A 170 2.45 11.61 10.06
C GLY A 170 2.36 10.16 9.60
N GLY A 171 2.25 9.21 10.53
CA GLY A 171 2.18 7.81 10.17
C GLY A 171 2.36 6.82 11.32
N TYR A 172 2.49 5.55 10.96
CA TYR A 172 2.58 4.43 11.89
C TYR A 172 3.61 3.40 11.42
N ASN A 173 4.38 2.84 12.35
CA ASN A 173 5.36 1.81 12.07
C ASN A 173 4.97 0.51 12.79
N ALA A 174 4.36 -0.42 12.06
CA ALA A 174 3.96 -1.72 12.57
C ALA A 174 5.14 -2.69 12.70
N VAL A 175 6.21 -2.48 11.89
CA VAL A 175 7.44 -3.29 11.93
C VAL A 175 8.21 -3.03 13.23
N LYS A 176 8.32 -1.77 13.62
CA LYS A 176 8.95 -1.33 14.87
C LYS A 176 8.11 -0.25 15.55
N PRO A 177 7.10 -0.66 16.35
CA PRO A 177 6.24 0.27 17.07
C PRO A 177 7.02 1.30 17.90
N GLY A 178 6.54 2.54 17.91
CA GLY A 178 7.18 3.65 18.63
C GLY A 178 8.32 4.35 17.89
N THR A 179 8.65 3.91 16.66
CA THR A 179 9.63 4.60 15.80
C THR A 179 8.96 5.23 14.57
N PRO A 180 9.54 6.29 13.97
CA PRO A 180 9.02 6.87 12.75
C PRO A 180 8.93 5.83 11.60
N PRO A 181 7.95 5.94 10.69
CA PRO A 181 7.79 5.05 9.54
C PRO A 181 8.68 5.48 8.38
N LEU A 182 9.98 5.70 8.64
CA LEU A 182 10.94 6.09 7.63
C LEU A 182 11.16 4.93 6.64
N ASP A 183 11.19 5.26 5.35
CA ASP A 183 11.43 4.29 4.30
C ASP A 183 12.91 3.93 4.19
N ASP A 184 13.22 2.65 4.34
CA ASP A 184 14.55 2.05 4.18
C ASP A 184 14.64 1.17 2.92
N HIS A 185 13.51 0.90 2.25
CA HIS A 185 13.45 0.14 1.00
C HIS A 185 13.46 1.08 -0.21
N GLY A 186 12.57 2.08 -0.22
CA GLY A 186 12.36 3.08 -1.28
C GLY A 186 11.02 2.91 -2.02
N HIS A 187 10.33 1.79 -1.83
CA HIS A 187 9.10 1.48 -2.57
C HIS A 187 7.93 2.35 -2.11
N GLY A 188 7.74 2.50 -0.79
CA GLY A 188 6.65 3.31 -0.24
C GLY A 188 6.83 4.80 -0.51
N THR A 189 8.08 5.29 -0.59
CA THR A 189 8.39 6.63 -1.07
C THR A 189 7.98 6.83 -2.53
N HIS A 190 8.22 5.84 -3.40
CA HIS A 190 7.82 5.89 -4.82
C HIS A 190 6.31 5.91 -5.01
N VAL A 191 5.62 5.03 -4.29
CA VAL A 191 4.16 4.98 -4.23
C VAL A 191 3.59 6.32 -3.75
N SER A 192 4.17 6.89 -2.68
CA SER A 192 3.76 8.18 -2.11
C SER A 192 3.88 9.33 -3.11
N GLY A 193 4.97 9.40 -3.86
CA GLY A 193 5.15 10.45 -4.87
C GLY A 193 4.14 10.36 -6.00
N THR A 194 3.78 9.16 -6.43
CA THR A 194 2.77 8.96 -7.48
C THR A 194 1.39 9.45 -7.01
N ILE A 195 1.07 9.24 -5.72
CA ILE A 195 -0.18 9.74 -5.12
C ILE A 195 -0.15 11.26 -5.00
N GLY A 196 0.88 11.81 -4.37
CA GLY A 196 0.83 13.17 -3.84
C GLY A 196 2.19 13.84 -3.67
N ALA A 197 3.15 13.62 -4.57
CA ALA A 197 4.27 14.54 -4.68
C ALA A 197 3.76 15.96 -5.00
N VAL A 198 4.35 16.96 -4.36
CA VAL A 198 3.95 18.36 -4.54
C VAL A 198 4.18 18.81 -5.98
N ARG A 199 3.35 19.75 -6.42
CA ARG A 199 3.53 20.43 -7.69
C ARG A 199 4.14 21.80 -7.45
N ASP A 200 5.44 21.93 -7.64
CA ASP A 200 6.20 23.15 -7.38
C ASP A 200 7.21 23.52 -8.48
N ARG A 201 7.13 22.86 -9.64
CA ARG A 201 8.05 22.95 -10.79
C ARG A 201 9.42 22.33 -10.57
N GLN A 202 9.58 21.51 -9.53
CA GLN A 202 10.76 20.72 -9.25
C GLN A 202 10.36 19.24 -9.16
N GLY A 203 11.32 18.34 -9.43
CA GLY A 203 11.11 16.92 -9.21
C GLY A 203 9.93 16.34 -9.98
N VAL A 204 8.97 15.73 -9.25
CA VAL A 204 7.74 15.19 -9.83
C VAL A 204 6.49 15.70 -9.12
N ALA A 205 5.36 15.74 -9.82
CA ALA A 205 4.03 15.98 -9.26
C ALA A 205 3.20 14.69 -9.23
N GLY A 206 2.53 14.42 -8.11
CA GLY A 206 1.61 13.30 -7.96
C GLY A 206 0.24 13.55 -8.58
N VAL A 207 -0.61 12.53 -8.58
CA VAL A 207 -2.00 12.64 -9.09
C VAL A 207 -2.83 13.65 -8.29
N ALA A 208 -2.67 13.68 -6.97
CA ALA A 208 -3.37 14.57 -6.05
C ALA A 208 -2.35 15.39 -5.21
N PRO A 209 -1.75 16.47 -5.79
CA PRO A 209 -0.61 17.17 -5.19
C PRO A 209 -0.85 17.90 -3.85
N ASN A 210 -2.08 17.97 -3.34
CA ASN A 210 -2.43 18.67 -2.09
C ASN A 210 -3.08 17.74 -1.03
N VAL A 211 -2.94 16.42 -1.18
CA VAL A 211 -3.39 15.46 -0.16
C VAL A 211 -2.52 15.51 1.11
N LYS A 212 -3.04 14.96 2.19
CA LYS A 212 -2.28 14.66 3.41
C LYS A 212 -1.82 13.21 3.35
N LEU A 213 -0.54 12.99 3.09
CA LEU A 213 0.08 11.66 3.02
C LEU A 213 0.43 11.16 4.42
N TYR A 214 0.07 9.91 4.71
CA TYR A 214 0.45 9.20 5.93
C TYR A 214 1.25 7.95 5.60
N GLY A 215 2.45 7.83 6.14
CA GLY A 215 3.29 6.65 5.94
C GLY A 215 2.94 5.54 6.94
N VAL A 216 2.44 4.40 6.45
CA VAL A 216 2.08 3.26 7.30
C VAL A 216 3.03 2.10 6.99
N LYS A 217 4.14 2.03 7.71
CA LYS A 217 5.20 1.04 7.50
C LYS A 217 4.79 -0.31 8.07
N VAL A 218 4.43 -1.23 7.19
CA VAL A 218 4.08 -2.64 7.51
C VAL A 218 5.09 -3.63 6.93
N LEU A 219 5.92 -3.18 5.97
CA LEU A 219 6.99 -3.92 5.35
C LEU A 219 8.35 -3.36 5.78
N ASP A 220 9.35 -4.24 5.91
CA ASP A 220 10.71 -3.87 6.29
C ASP A 220 11.59 -3.51 5.07
N ALA A 221 12.89 -3.34 5.31
CA ALA A 221 13.89 -2.98 4.30
C ALA A 221 14.00 -3.98 3.15
N ASN A 222 13.49 -5.21 3.32
CA ASN A 222 13.43 -6.24 2.28
C ASN A 222 12.06 -6.32 1.62
N GLY A 223 11.12 -5.39 1.88
CA GLY A 223 9.77 -5.41 1.31
C GLY A 223 8.93 -6.58 1.83
N SER A 224 9.24 -7.06 3.03
CA SER A 224 8.64 -8.22 3.65
C SER A 224 7.98 -7.84 4.97
N GLY A 225 6.95 -8.59 5.36
CA GLY A 225 6.17 -8.28 6.56
C GLY A 225 5.20 -9.40 6.93
N SER A 226 4.72 -9.36 8.17
CA SER A 226 3.73 -10.33 8.66
C SER A 226 2.30 -9.89 8.35
N TYR A 227 1.36 -10.84 8.30
CA TYR A 227 -0.06 -10.52 8.22
C TYR A 227 -0.50 -9.60 9.36
N SER A 228 -0.01 -9.82 10.58
CA SER A 228 -0.33 -8.96 11.73
C SER A 228 0.16 -7.52 11.55
N ASN A 229 1.28 -7.27 10.86
CA ASN A 229 1.72 -5.92 10.54
C ASN A 229 0.75 -5.25 9.57
N ILE A 230 0.33 -5.95 8.52
CA ILE A 230 -0.61 -5.43 7.52
C ILE A 230 -1.97 -5.15 8.17
N VAL A 231 -2.49 -6.10 8.95
CA VAL A 231 -3.75 -5.94 9.69
C VAL A 231 -3.67 -4.75 10.65
N ALA A 232 -2.58 -4.61 11.40
CA ALA A 232 -2.38 -3.46 12.29
C ALA A 232 -2.28 -2.13 11.52
N GLY A 233 -1.68 -2.11 10.33
CA GLY A 233 -1.62 -0.93 9.47
C GLY A 233 -3.00 -0.50 8.95
N ILE A 234 -3.81 -1.46 8.49
CA ILE A 234 -5.19 -1.20 8.04
C ILE A 234 -6.06 -0.73 9.21
N GLN A 235 -5.94 -1.36 10.38
CA GLN A 235 -6.61 -0.94 11.60
C GLN A 235 -6.23 0.50 11.97
N TRP A 236 -4.93 0.81 12.01
CA TRP A 236 -4.47 2.16 12.32
C TRP A 236 -5.06 3.20 11.36
N ALA A 237 -5.14 2.89 10.06
CA ALA A 237 -5.73 3.78 9.08
C ALA A 237 -7.22 4.03 9.35
N ALA A 238 -7.98 2.99 9.70
CA ALA A 238 -9.38 3.12 10.08
C ALA A 238 -9.55 3.93 11.37
N ASP A 239 -8.80 3.63 12.42
CA ASP A 239 -8.86 4.34 13.71
C ASP A 239 -8.50 5.83 13.59
N ASN A 240 -7.64 6.19 12.64
CA ASN A 240 -7.19 7.57 12.42
C ASN A 240 -7.99 8.32 11.34
N GLY A 241 -9.07 7.71 10.85
CA GLY A 241 -10.00 8.32 9.89
C GLY A 241 -9.35 8.63 8.55
N MET A 242 -8.48 7.74 8.06
CA MET A 242 -7.99 7.81 6.69
C MET A 242 -9.16 7.65 5.72
N GLN A 243 -9.20 8.46 4.66
CA GLN A 243 -10.27 8.37 3.66
C GLN A 243 -9.91 7.39 2.55
N VAL A 244 -8.62 7.29 2.24
CA VAL A 244 -8.08 6.37 1.23
C VAL A 244 -6.88 5.65 1.82
N ILE A 245 -6.78 4.34 1.57
CA ILE A 245 -5.55 3.57 1.78
C ILE A 245 -5.07 3.01 0.45
N ASN A 246 -3.76 3.04 0.24
CA ASN A 246 -3.09 2.38 -0.87
C ASN A 246 -2.24 1.21 -0.33
N MET A 247 -2.48 0.02 -0.88
CA MET A 247 -1.71 -1.19 -0.62
C MET A 247 -1.07 -1.66 -1.92
N SER A 248 0.13 -1.17 -2.20
CA SER A 248 0.97 -1.59 -3.33
C SER A 248 1.75 -2.86 -3.01
N LEU A 249 1.04 -3.84 -2.45
CA LEU A 249 1.56 -5.08 -1.91
C LEU A 249 0.59 -6.22 -2.20
N GLY A 250 1.08 -7.44 -2.27
CA GLY A 250 0.22 -8.59 -2.51
C GLY A 250 0.85 -9.93 -2.17
N GLY A 251 0.01 -10.94 -1.96
CA GLY A 251 0.42 -12.32 -1.73
C GLY A 251 -0.60 -13.30 -2.30
N GLY A 252 -0.15 -14.52 -2.62
CA GLY A 252 -0.97 -15.55 -3.26
C GLY A 252 -2.05 -16.18 -2.36
N SER A 253 -2.16 -15.78 -1.09
CA SER A 253 -3.13 -16.34 -0.14
C SER A 253 -3.75 -15.25 0.73
N GLY A 254 -5.03 -15.43 1.05
CA GLY A 254 -5.75 -14.59 2.01
C GLY A 254 -5.88 -15.31 3.34
N THR A 255 -6.20 -14.55 4.40
CA THR A 255 -6.47 -15.08 5.73
C THR A 255 -7.81 -14.54 6.25
N PRO A 256 -8.56 -15.28 7.09
CA PRO A 256 -9.72 -14.74 7.80
C PRO A 256 -9.46 -13.41 8.52
N ALA A 257 -8.31 -13.25 9.20
CA ALA A 257 -7.95 -11.99 9.84
C ALA A 257 -7.80 -10.83 8.83
N LEU A 258 -7.13 -11.06 7.70
CA LEU A 258 -6.98 -10.04 6.65
C LEU A 258 -8.32 -9.71 6.00
N ALA A 259 -9.17 -10.70 5.73
CA ALA A 259 -10.52 -10.47 5.22
C ALA A 259 -11.36 -9.61 6.19
N ALA A 260 -11.31 -9.95 7.49
CA ALA A 260 -12.08 -9.26 8.52
C ALA A 260 -11.67 -7.79 8.65
N VAL A 261 -10.37 -7.47 8.58
CA VAL A 261 -9.90 -6.09 8.70
C VAL A 261 -10.23 -5.26 7.46
N MET A 262 -10.22 -5.87 6.27
CA MET A 262 -10.65 -5.22 5.02
C MET A 262 -12.13 -4.82 5.10
N THR A 263 -12.99 -5.74 5.53
CA THR A 263 -14.42 -5.46 5.77
C THR A 263 -14.59 -4.37 6.84
N ALA A 264 -13.83 -4.43 7.94
CA ALA A 264 -13.94 -3.46 9.03
C ALA A 264 -13.52 -2.05 8.61
N ALA A 265 -12.40 -1.91 7.89
CA ALA A 265 -11.95 -0.62 7.37
C ALA A 265 -12.92 -0.04 6.33
N TYR A 266 -13.44 -0.87 5.42
CA TYR A 266 -14.47 -0.44 4.47
C TYR A 266 -15.72 0.08 5.19
N LYS A 267 -16.19 -0.63 6.23
CA LYS A 267 -17.32 -0.18 7.06
C LYS A 267 -17.03 1.08 7.87
N ALA A 268 -15.77 1.31 8.22
CA ALA A 268 -15.31 2.55 8.84
C ALA A 268 -15.22 3.74 7.85
N GLY A 269 -15.56 3.53 6.57
CA GLY A 269 -15.58 4.57 5.55
C GLY A 269 -14.27 4.71 4.78
N VAL A 270 -13.32 3.77 4.94
CA VAL A 270 -12.03 3.81 4.26
C VAL A 270 -12.15 3.24 2.84
N THR A 271 -11.78 4.03 1.82
CA THR A 271 -11.63 3.51 0.45
C THR A 271 -10.32 2.75 0.33
N ILE A 272 -10.38 1.50 -0.14
CA ILE A 272 -9.23 0.59 -0.16
C ILE A 272 -8.77 0.36 -1.61
N VAL A 273 -7.55 0.74 -1.95
CA VAL A 273 -6.96 0.56 -3.28
C VAL A 273 -5.77 -0.38 -3.19
N CYS A 274 -5.75 -1.42 -4.04
CA CYS A 274 -4.74 -2.48 -3.97
C CYS A 274 -4.15 -2.81 -5.35
N ALA A 275 -2.87 -3.13 -5.38
CA ALA A 275 -2.20 -3.66 -6.56
C ALA A 275 -2.68 -5.10 -6.87
N ALA A 276 -2.95 -5.40 -8.14
CA ALA A 276 -3.50 -6.71 -8.52
C ALA A 276 -2.50 -7.88 -8.42
N GLY A 277 -1.19 -7.63 -8.53
CA GLY A 277 -0.13 -8.65 -8.58
C GLY A 277 0.73 -8.57 -9.85
N ASN A 278 1.93 -9.14 -9.81
CA ASN A 278 2.94 -9.05 -10.88
C ASN A 278 3.37 -10.43 -11.44
N ASP A 279 2.56 -11.47 -11.20
CA ASP A 279 2.85 -12.86 -11.55
C ASP A 279 2.16 -13.32 -12.85
N SER A 280 1.48 -12.41 -13.57
CA SER A 280 0.62 -12.69 -14.73
C SER A 280 -0.55 -13.65 -14.45
N GLY A 281 -0.76 -14.00 -13.18
CA GLY A 281 -1.74 -14.97 -12.72
C GLY A 281 -3.07 -14.32 -12.30
N PRO A 282 -3.85 -15.01 -11.45
CA PRO A 282 -5.05 -14.46 -10.83
C PRO A 282 -4.73 -13.24 -9.95
N VAL A 283 -5.73 -12.39 -9.68
CA VAL A 283 -5.59 -11.28 -8.72
C VAL A 283 -5.17 -11.79 -7.33
N ASN A 284 -4.14 -11.16 -6.75
CA ASN A 284 -3.56 -11.48 -5.46
C ASN A 284 -4.34 -10.85 -4.29
N PHE A 285 -4.12 -11.35 -3.07
CA PHE A 285 -4.67 -10.76 -1.86
C PHE A 285 -3.77 -9.63 -1.36
N PRO A 286 -4.31 -8.52 -0.83
CA PRO A 286 -5.72 -8.28 -0.51
C PRO A 286 -6.59 -7.75 -1.67
N ALA A 287 -6.04 -7.49 -2.86
CA ALA A 287 -6.81 -6.96 -3.99
C ALA A 287 -8.00 -7.84 -4.41
N LYS A 288 -7.92 -9.15 -4.14
CA LYS A 288 -9.00 -10.11 -4.43
C LYS A 288 -10.24 -9.96 -3.54
N TYR A 289 -10.15 -9.26 -2.40
CA TYR A 289 -11.31 -9.06 -1.53
C TYR A 289 -12.32 -8.09 -2.15
N PRO A 290 -13.64 -8.33 -2.02
CA PRO A 290 -14.68 -7.48 -2.64
C PRO A 290 -14.64 -6.00 -2.23
N GLU A 291 -14.14 -5.69 -1.03
CA GLU A 291 -13.97 -4.34 -0.52
C GLU A 291 -12.84 -3.56 -1.20
N ALA A 292 -11.89 -4.27 -1.84
CA ALA A 292 -10.76 -3.66 -2.51
C ALA A 292 -11.11 -3.15 -3.91
N ILE A 293 -10.50 -2.02 -4.28
CA ILE A 293 -10.36 -1.57 -5.65
C ILE A 293 -9.07 -2.20 -6.19
N ALA A 294 -9.18 -3.34 -6.88
CA ALA A 294 -8.06 -4.02 -7.50
C ALA A 294 -7.62 -3.29 -8.78
N VAL A 295 -6.31 -3.02 -8.90
CA VAL A 295 -5.74 -2.23 -9.99
C VAL A 295 -4.71 -3.02 -10.78
N SER A 296 -4.97 -3.21 -12.07
CA SER A 296 -4.01 -3.76 -13.04
C SER A 296 -3.12 -2.67 -13.66
N ALA A 297 -2.02 -3.08 -14.31
CA ALA A 297 -1.03 -2.16 -14.87
C ALA A 297 -1.09 -2.08 -16.39
N SER A 298 -1.07 -0.86 -16.94
CA SER A 298 -0.83 -0.61 -18.37
C SER A 298 0.54 0.00 -18.64
N ASP A 299 1.03 -0.19 -19.87
CA ASP A 299 2.11 0.61 -20.44
C ASP A 299 1.61 1.95 -21.02
N SER A 300 2.53 2.76 -21.52
CA SER A 300 2.24 4.06 -22.14
C SER A 300 1.46 3.97 -23.45
N SER A 301 1.37 2.78 -24.04
CA SER A 301 0.65 2.48 -25.28
C SER A 301 -0.73 1.87 -25.02
N ASN A 302 -1.25 1.98 -23.78
CA ASN A 302 -2.53 1.41 -23.35
C ASN A 302 -2.62 -0.12 -23.46
N ARG A 303 -1.49 -0.83 -23.46
CA ARG A 303 -1.49 -2.29 -23.41
C ARG A 303 -1.40 -2.75 -21.96
N ILE A 304 -2.06 -3.85 -21.65
CA ILE A 304 -1.85 -4.56 -20.38
C ILE A 304 -0.36 -4.91 -20.24
N ALA A 305 0.24 -4.58 -19.10
CA ALA A 305 1.62 -4.97 -18.80
C ALA A 305 1.70 -6.50 -18.73
N SER A 306 2.77 -7.09 -19.29
CA SER A 306 2.91 -8.55 -19.38
C SER A 306 2.76 -9.23 -18.02
N PHE A 307 3.40 -8.67 -16.99
CA PHE A 307 3.40 -9.13 -15.60
C PHE A 307 2.06 -8.94 -14.87
N SER A 308 1.16 -8.08 -15.35
CA SER A 308 -0.03 -7.70 -14.57
C SER A 308 -0.94 -8.91 -14.36
N SER A 309 -1.27 -9.21 -13.11
CA SER A 309 -2.30 -10.20 -12.77
C SER A 309 -3.68 -9.76 -13.30
N ARG A 310 -4.53 -10.73 -13.56
CA ARG A 310 -5.82 -10.59 -14.26
C ARG A 310 -6.93 -11.33 -13.51
N GLY A 311 -8.17 -10.88 -13.64
CA GLY A 311 -9.31 -11.55 -13.00
C GLY A 311 -10.58 -10.72 -13.04
N ALA A 312 -11.70 -11.33 -12.66
CA ALA A 312 -13.00 -10.65 -12.59
C ALA A 312 -13.04 -9.59 -11.47
N GLU A 313 -12.07 -9.64 -10.55
CA GLU A 313 -11.90 -8.72 -9.43
C GLU A 313 -11.31 -7.37 -9.85
N ILE A 314 -10.65 -7.29 -11.02
CA ILE A 314 -10.05 -6.04 -11.52
C ILE A 314 -11.13 -4.96 -11.63
N ALA A 315 -10.93 -3.86 -10.91
CA ALA A 315 -11.85 -2.73 -10.90
C ALA A 315 -11.45 -1.69 -11.97
N PHE A 316 -10.16 -1.42 -12.09
CA PHE A 316 -9.60 -0.43 -13.01
C PHE A 316 -8.21 -0.84 -13.48
N ILE A 317 -7.78 -0.25 -14.60
CA ILE A 317 -6.39 -0.29 -15.05
C ILE A 317 -5.78 1.11 -14.93
N ALA A 318 -4.49 1.16 -14.60
CA ALA A 318 -3.74 2.41 -14.47
C ALA A 318 -2.27 2.27 -14.93
N PRO A 319 -1.57 3.39 -15.19
CA PRO A 319 -0.15 3.40 -15.58
C PRO A 319 0.74 2.66 -14.59
N GLY A 320 1.43 1.61 -15.02
CA GLY A 320 2.27 0.78 -14.15
C GLY A 320 3.60 0.35 -14.77
N VAL A 321 3.99 0.88 -15.93
CA VAL A 321 5.29 0.60 -16.57
C VAL A 321 6.09 1.90 -16.67
N ASP A 322 7.36 1.87 -16.31
CA ASP A 322 8.27 3.02 -16.37
C ASP A 322 7.70 4.27 -15.67
N VAL A 323 7.11 4.07 -14.48
CA VAL A 323 6.55 5.15 -13.68
C VAL A 323 7.66 5.85 -12.92
N TYR A 324 7.94 7.09 -13.29
CA TYR A 324 8.92 7.94 -12.61
C TYR A 324 8.30 8.62 -11.39
N SER A 325 8.92 8.47 -10.22
CA SER A 325 8.45 9.05 -8.97
C SER A 325 9.60 9.30 -7.98
N THR A 326 9.29 9.91 -6.84
CA THR A 326 10.20 10.11 -5.70
C THR A 326 10.77 8.79 -5.20
N TYR A 327 11.95 8.80 -4.61
CA TYR A 327 12.64 7.63 -4.10
C TYR A 327 13.49 8.01 -2.89
N LYS A 328 13.85 7.03 -2.05
CA LYS A 328 14.53 7.29 -0.78
C LYS A 328 15.81 8.13 -0.96
N GLY A 329 16.13 8.95 0.04
CA GLY A 329 17.31 9.80 0.04
C GLY A 329 17.16 11.05 -0.83
N GLY A 330 15.93 11.53 -1.04
CA GLY A 330 15.65 12.70 -1.89
C GLY A 330 15.90 12.48 -3.40
N SER A 331 15.91 11.21 -3.84
CA SER A 331 16.20 10.83 -5.23
C SER A 331 14.92 10.46 -5.98
N TYR A 332 15.05 10.03 -7.25
CA TYR A 332 13.91 9.65 -8.09
C TYR A 332 14.23 8.38 -8.86
N LYS A 333 13.23 7.55 -9.16
CA LYS A 333 13.44 6.28 -9.86
C LYS A 333 12.24 5.92 -10.75
N LYS A 334 12.52 5.27 -11.89
CA LYS A 334 11.50 4.58 -12.69
C LYS A 334 11.29 3.18 -12.13
N LEU A 335 10.04 2.83 -11.84
CA LEU A 335 9.65 1.48 -11.43
C LEU A 335 8.49 0.99 -12.28
N SER A 336 8.36 -0.33 -12.35
CA SER A 336 7.28 -1.02 -13.05
C SER A 336 6.62 -2.01 -12.09
N GLY A 337 5.30 -2.13 -12.17
CA GLY A 337 4.48 -3.01 -11.35
C GLY A 337 3.04 -2.52 -11.23
N THR A 338 2.12 -3.43 -10.89
CA THR A 338 0.79 -3.05 -10.40
C THR A 338 0.88 -2.18 -9.13
N SER A 339 1.97 -2.30 -8.38
CA SER A 339 2.37 -1.40 -7.30
C SER A 339 2.53 0.07 -7.71
N MET A 340 2.81 0.36 -8.98
CA MET A 340 2.89 1.72 -9.53
C MET A 340 1.57 2.16 -10.18
N ALA A 341 0.72 1.21 -10.59
CA ALA A 341 -0.63 1.48 -11.07
C ALA A 341 -1.59 1.83 -9.93
N SER A 342 -1.56 1.07 -8.84
CA SER A 342 -2.37 1.29 -7.63
C SER A 342 -2.35 2.74 -7.11
N PRO A 343 -1.19 3.41 -6.93
CA PRO A 343 -1.15 4.78 -6.43
C PRO A 343 -1.75 5.82 -7.36
N HIS A 344 -1.81 5.57 -8.68
CA HIS A 344 -2.55 6.45 -9.57
C HIS A 344 -4.04 6.45 -9.21
N VAL A 345 -4.61 5.26 -8.98
CA VAL A 345 -6.03 5.12 -8.60
C VAL A 345 -6.28 5.62 -7.18
N ALA A 346 -5.33 5.45 -6.25
CA ALA A 346 -5.44 6.03 -4.91
C ALA A 346 -5.46 7.57 -4.95
N GLY A 347 -4.62 8.19 -5.78
CA GLY A 347 -4.68 9.64 -6.03
C GLY A 347 -6.01 10.08 -6.66
N LEU A 348 -6.53 9.31 -7.62
CA LEU A 348 -7.84 9.58 -8.22
C LEU A 348 -8.99 9.42 -7.21
N ALA A 349 -8.91 8.44 -6.33
CA ALA A 349 -9.84 8.25 -5.21
C ALA A 349 -9.80 9.45 -4.27
N ALA A 350 -8.60 10.01 -3.99
CA ALA A 350 -8.46 11.21 -3.19
C ALA A 350 -9.07 12.45 -3.88
N LEU A 351 -8.87 12.62 -5.20
CA LEU A 351 -9.52 13.68 -5.96
C LEU A 351 -11.04 13.55 -5.97
N ALA A 352 -11.57 12.32 -6.08
CA ALA A 352 -13.01 12.06 -5.99
C ALA A 352 -13.53 12.41 -4.59
N ALA A 353 -12.78 12.07 -3.54
CA ALA A 353 -13.15 12.40 -2.16
C ALA A 353 -13.16 13.91 -1.90
N ALA A 354 -12.14 14.64 -2.39
CA ALA A 354 -12.10 16.09 -2.34
C ALA A 354 -13.23 16.75 -3.17
N SER A 355 -13.76 16.03 -4.17
CA SER A 355 -14.91 16.45 -4.99
C SER A 355 -16.27 16.06 -4.39
N GLY A 356 -16.30 15.55 -3.14
CA GLY A 356 -17.54 15.30 -2.39
C GLY A 356 -17.97 13.83 -2.26
N ALA A 357 -17.21 12.86 -2.80
CA ALA A 357 -17.49 11.44 -2.56
C ALA A 357 -16.95 11.01 -1.19
N GLY A 358 -17.83 10.83 -0.19
CA GLY A 358 -17.42 10.52 1.17
C GLY A 358 -17.20 9.04 1.40
N ALA A 359 -18.23 8.23 1.10
CA ALA A 359 -18.22 6.80 1.40
C ALA A 359 -17.47 5.99 0.32
N PRO A 360 -16.87 4.83 0.66
CA PRO A 360 -16.14 4.00 -0.31
C PRO A 360 -16.94 3.63 -1.55
N ALA A 361 -18.24 3.37 -1.40
CA ALA A 361 -19.14 3.08 -2.52
C ALA A 361 -19.33 4.29 -3.45
N GLU A 362 -19.42 5.50 -2.89
CA GLU A 362 -19.54 6.75 -3.65
C GLU A 362 -18.26 7.05 -4.41
N VAL A 363 -17.10 6.86 -3.76
CA VAL A 363 -15.79 7.00 -4.41
C VAL A 363 -15.68 6.02 -5.58
N ARG A 364 -15.96 4.73 -5.37
CA ARG A 364 -15.94 3.72 -6.43
C ARG A 364 -16.89 4.07 -7.58
N ALA A 365 -18.09 4.57 -7.29
CA ALA A 365 -19.05 4.99 -8.30
C ALA A 365 -18.56 6.21 -9.10
N ALA A 366 -17.97 7.21 -8.44
CA ALA A 366 -17.38 8.38 -9.09
C ALA A 366 -16.22 7.98 -10.03
N LEU A 367 -15.32 7.11 -9.56
CA LEU A 367 -14.23 6.57 -10.39
C LEU A 367 -14.77 5.80 -11.59
N LYS A 368 -15.77 4.94 -11.41
CA LYS A 368 -16.40 4.19 -12.50
C LYS A 368 -17.05 5.11 -13.54
N LYS A 369 -17.72 6.18 -13.11
CA LYS A 369 -18.30 7.19 -14.02
C LYS A 369 -17.21 7.96 -14.79
N ALA A 370 -16.05 8.14 -14.18
CA ALA A 370 -14.91 8.80 -14.80
C ALA A 370 -14.05 7.87 -15.69
N ALA A 371 -14.25 6.55 -15.60
CA ALA A 371 -13.51 5.56 -16.37
C ALA A 371 -14.04 5.43 -17.81
N SER A 372 -13.17 4.95 -18.70
CA SER A 372 -13.52 4.58 -20.06
C SER A 372 -12.64 3.40 -20.48
N SER A 373 -13.24 2.46 -21.21
CA SER A 373 -12.51 1.32 -21.78
C SER A 373 -11.33 1.82 -22.62
N ILE A 374 -10.24 1.05 -22.59
CA ILE A 374 -9.06 1.22 -23.42
C ILE A 374 -8.90 0.01 -24.36
N ASP A 375 -10.02 -0.63 -24.71
CA ASP A 375 -10.12 -1.75 -25.64
C ASP A 375 -9.41 -3.03 -25.18
N LEU A 376 -9.40 -3.28 -23.87
CA LEU A 376 -8.89 -4.52 -23.25
C LEU A 376 -10.03 -5.41 -22.73
N LYS A 377 -9.69 -6.64 -22.30
CA LYS A 377 -10.70 -7.54 -21.73
C LYS A 377 -11.19 -6.99 -20.38
N PRO A 378 -12.47 -7.22 -20.00
CA PRO A 378 -12.96 -6.84 -18.67
C PRO A 378 -12.13 -7.41 -17.51
N THR A 379 -11.53 -8.59 -17.68
CA THR A 379 -10.62 -9.21 -16.69
C THR A 379 -9.25 -8.56 -16.60
N GLU A 380 -8.94 -7.62 -17.50
CA GLU A 380 -7.68 -6.88 -17.57
C GLU A 380 -7.88 -5.41 -17.20
N GLU A 381 -9.00 -4.80 -17.59
CA GLU A 381 -9.23 -3.37 -17.35
C GLU A 381 -10.38 -3.04 -16.40
N GLY A 382 -11.24 -3.99 -16.06
CA GLY A 382 -12.43 -3.73 -15.26
C GLY A 382 -13.33 -2.70 -15.92
N ALA A 383 -13.51 -1.54 -15.27
CA ALA A 383 -14.24 -0.40 -15.83
C ALA A 383 -13.42 0.47 -16.80
N GLY A 384 -12.14 0.15 -16.99
CA GLY A 384 -11.22 0.89 -17.85
C GLY A 384 -10.32 1.87 -17.10
N MET A 385 -9.72 2.77 -17.87
CA MET A 385 -8.81 3.81 -17.37
C MET A 385 -9.60 5.04 -16.90
N ILE A 386 -9.34 5.49 -15.68
CA ILE A 386 -9.99 6.67 -15.08
C ILE A 386 -9.43 7.96 -15.71
N ASN A 387 -10.32 8.90 -16.05
CA ASN A 387 -9.97 10.25 -16.50
C ASN A 387 -10.35 11.28 -15.41
N ALA A 388 -9.36 11.83 -14.71
CA ALA A 388 -9.57 12.70 -13.57
C ALA A 388 -10.40 13.96 -13.88
N ALA A 389 -10.31 14.51 -15.10
CA ALA A 389 -11.09 15.67 -15.50
C ALA A 389 -12.61 15.43 -15.46
N LYS A 390 -13.05 14.17 -15.46
CA LYS A 390 -14.48 13.81 -15.28
C LYS A 390 -14.93 13.83 -13.81
N LEU A 391 -14.01 13.94 -12.85
CA LEU A 391 -14.31 14.00 -11.41
C LEU A 391 -14.78 15.39 -10.96
N ALA A 392 -14.33 16.48 -11.59
CA ALA A 392 -14.76 17.85 -11.28
C ALA A 392 -16.25 18.13 -11.55
N LYS A 393 -16.98 17.23 -12.21
CA LYS A 393 -18.38 17.41 -12.60
C LYS A 393 -19.40 17.05 -11.52
N ILE A 394 -19.00 16.82 -10.27
CA ILE A 394 -19.92 16.54 -9.17
C ILE A 394 -20.47 17.87 -8.63
N GLN A 395 -21.34 18.53 -9.39
CA GLN A 395 -22.25 19.52 -8.82
C GLN A 395 -23.35 18.74 -8.09
N THR A 396 -23.36 18.82 -6.76
CA THR A 396 -24.54 18.48 -5.95
C THR A 396 -25.67 19.43 -6.35
N HIS A 397 -26.75 18.87 -6.88
CA HIS A 397 -28.03 19.57 -7.03
C HIS A 397 -28.70 19.81 -5.67
#